data_AF-A0A2H6N699-F1
#
_entry.id   AF-A0A2H6N699-F1
#
_cell.length_a   1.000
_cell.length_b   1.000
_cell.length_c   1.000
_cell.angle_alpha   90.00
_cell.angle_beta   90.00
_cell.angle_gamma   90.00
#
_symmetry.space_group_name_H-M   'P 1'
#
loop_
_entity.id
_entity.type
_entity.pdbx_description
1 polymer ?
#
loop_
_entity_poly.entity_id
_entity_poly.type
_entity_poly.pdbx_seq_one_letter_code
_entity_poly.pdbx_strand_id
1 'polypeptide(L)'
;SVLAIRREDVNAWERRAPLAPRHVKMLTNLGYKVLVQPSNRRAIHEKDYIKAGGIIQEDISQACLIVGVKRPPEDKLIPNKNYAFFSHTIKAQEANMSLLDEILSKNIRLIDYEKMVDHRGVRVVAFGKWAGVAGMINILHGMGLRFLALGHHTPFMHIGMAHNYRNSSQAVQAVRDAGYEISLGLMPKSIGPLT
;
A
#
# COMPACT_ATOMS: atom_id res chain seq x y z
N SER A 1 -4.02 -26.76 0.63
CA SER A 1 -4.54 -25.61 -0.17
C SER A 1 -3.42 -24.64 -0.51
N VAL A 2 -3.51 -23.93 -1.64
CA VAL A 2 -2.43 -23.06 -2.17
C VAL A 2 -2.93 -21.61 -2.27
N LEU A 3 -2.22 -20.68 -1.64
CA LEU A 3 -2.46 -19.25 -1.71
C LEU A 3 -1.38 -18.59 -2.57
N ALA A 4 -1.75 -17.59 -3.38
CA ALA A 4 -0.80 -16.79 -4.15
C ALA A 4 -0.88 -15.30 -3.80
N ILE A 5 0.28 -14.68 -3.55
CA ILE A 5 0.44 -13.22 -3.53
C ILE A 5 0.80 -12.77 -4.95
N ARG A 6 -0.11 -12.04 -5.58
CA ARG A 6 0.05 -11.55 -6.95
C ARG A 6 0.99 -10.34 -7.01
N ARG A 7 1.67 -10.16 -8.16
CA ARG A 7 2.43 -8.94 -8.49
C ARG A 7 1.53 -7.71 -8.53
N GLU A 8 2.06 -6.59 -8.05
CA GLU A 8 1.45 -5.27 -8.11
C GLU A 8 1.73 -4.61 -9.47
N ASP A 9 0.71 -4.44 -10.30
CA ASP A 9 0.85 -3.90 -11.67
C ASP A 9 -0.20 -2.85 -12.05
N VAL A 10 -1.00 -2.35 -11.10
CA VAL A 10 -2.02 -1.33 -11.33
C VAL A 10 -1.42 0.04 -11.74
N ASN A 11 -0.30 0.44 -11.13
CA ASN A 11 0.45 1.63 -11.47
C ASN A 11 1.89 1.54 -10.93
N ALA A 12 2.73 2.53 -11.24
CA ALA A 12 4.13 2.58 -10.83
C ALA A 12 4.34 2.81 -9.31
N TRP A 13 3.33 3.33 -8.62
CA TRP A 13 3.42 3.77 -7.22
C TRP A 13 2.88 2.74 -6.22
N GLU A 14 2.13 1.72 -6.66
CA GLU A 14 1.64 0.65 -5.80
C GLU A 14 2.77 -0.32 -5.46
N ARG A 15 3.30 -0.16 -4.25
CA ARG A 15 4.42 -0.96 -3.73
C ARG A 15 4.00 -1.82 -2.54
N ARG A 16 2.74 -1.74 -2.08
CA ARG A 16 2.27 -2.48 -0.91
C ARG A 16 2.01 -3.93 -1.28
N ALA A 17 2.14 -4.82 -0.30
CA ALA A 17 1.76 -6.22 -0.43
C ALA A 17 0.54 -6.52 0.46
N PRO A 18 -0.34 -7.45 0.05
CA PRO A 18 -1.51 -7.84 0.86
C PRO A 18 -1.11 -8.60 2.13
N LEU A 19 0.04 -9.29 2.11
CA LEU A 19 0.56 -10.06 3.24
C LEU A 19 2.03 -9.70 3.46
N ALA A 20 2.40 -9.46 4.72
CA ALA A 20 3.79 -9.28 5.12
C ALA A 20 4.48 -10.65 5.32
N PRO A 21 5.82 -10.73 5.30
CA PRO A 21 6.58 -11.97 5.55
C PRO A 21 6.15 -12.71 6.82
N ARG A 22 5.81 -11.99 7.90
CA ARG A 22 5.29 -12.62 9.13
C ARG A 22 3.96 -13.37 8.91
N HIS A 23 3.08 -12.85 8.06
CA HIS A 23 1.81 -13.52 7.74
C HIS A 23 2.07 -14.75 6.85
N VAL A 24 3.02 -14.64 5.92
CA VAL A 24 3.46 -15.79 5.11
C VAL A 24 4.03 -16.88 6.00
N LYS A 25 4.91 -16.54 6.95
CA LYS A 25 5.47 -17.50 7.90
C LYS A 25 4.41 -18.20 8.73
N MET A 26 3.41 -17.46 9.19
CA MET A 26 2.26 -18.03 9.90
C MET A 26 1.51 -19.04 9.03
N LEU A 27 1.19 -18.68 7.78
CA LEU A 27 0.48 -19.58 6.85
C LEU A 27 1.30 -20.83 6.52
N THR A 28 2.60 -20.70 6.29
CA THR A 28 3.47 -21.84 6.00
C THR A 28 3.63 -22.76 7.20
N ASN A 29 3.68 -22.22 8.42
CA ASN A 29 3.72 -23.01 9.65
C ASN A 29 2.41 -23.80 9.86
N LEU A 30 1.28 -23.29 9.35
CA LEU A 30 0.00 -24.00 9.32
C LEU A 30 -0.10 -25.05 8.18
N GLY A 31 0.96 -25.25 7.39
CA GLY A 31 1.01 -26.21 6.30
C GLY A 31 0.45 -25.71 4.96
N TYR A 32 0.14 -24.42 4.83
CA TYR A 32 -0.30 -23.85 3.56
C TYR A 32 0.88 -23.52 2.64
N LYS A 33 0.74 -23.87 1.35
CA LYS A 33 1.69 -23.45 0.31
C LYS A 33 1.40 -22.01 -0.08
N VAL A 34 2.38 -21.12 0.08
CA VAL A 34 2.26 -19.70 -0.31
C VAL A 34 3.16 -19.41 -1.50
N LEU A 35 2.56 -19.19 -2.67
CA LEU A 35 3.24 -18.71 -3.87
C LEU A 35 3.34 -17.19 -3.82
N VAL A 36 4.45 -16.63 -4.29
CA VAL A 36 4.65 -15.19 -4.38
C VAL A 36 5.16 -14.88 -5.77
N GLN A 37 4.39 -14.10 -6.53
CA GLN A 37 4.89 -13.63 -7.82
C GLN A 37 6.06 -12.65 -7.62
N PRO A 38 7.16 -12.81 -8.38
CA PRO A 38 8.27 -11.89 -8.39
C PRO A 38 7.79 -10.45 -8.62
N SER A 39 8.40 -9.45 -7.99
CA SER A 39 8.00 -8.04 -8.17
C SER A 39 9.15 -7.09 -7.85
N ASN A 40 9.60 -6.35 -8.86
CA ASN A 40 10.62 -5.29 -8.69
C ASN A 40 10.05 -3.99 -8.10
N ARG A 41 8.73 -3.90 -7.89
CA ARG A 41 8.05 -2.69 -7.37
C ARG A 41 7.79 -2.77 -5.88
N ARG A 42 7.46 -3.98 -5.40
CA ARG A 42 7.05 -4.25 -4.02
C ARG A 42 8.07 -3.70 -3.03
N ALA A 43 7.58 -3.05 -1.97
CA ALA A 43 8.41 -2.47 -0.93
C ALA A 43 9.13 -3.53 -0.07
N ILE A 44 8.67 -4.78 -0.13
CA ILE A 44 9.21 -5.93 0.59
C ILE A 44 9.97 -6.80 -0.40
N HIS A 45 11.24 -7.08 -0.11
CA HIS A 45 12.12 -7.83 -0.99
C HIS A 45 11.77 -9.33 -0.98
N GLU A 46 11.95 -10.00 -2.12
CA GLU A 46 11.62 -11.43 -2.29
C GLU A 46 12.33 -12.35 -1.30
N LYS A 47 13.60 -12.05 -1.00
CA LYS A 47 14.39 -12.70 0.06
C LYS A 47 13.65 -12.82 1.41
N ASP A 48 12.84 -11.83 1.78
CA ASP A 48 12.10 -11.88 3.04
C ASP A 48 10.91 -12.86 2.97
N TYR A 49 10.29 -12.98 1.80
CA TYR A 49 9.27 -14.01 1.56
C TYR A 49 9.87 -15.42 1.55
N ILE A 50 11.04 -15.60 0.93
CA ILE A 50 11.75 -16.89 0.94
C ILE A 50 12.08 -17.32 2.37
N LYS A 51 12.64 -16.42 3.19
CA LYS A 51 12.91 -16.69 4.61
C LYS A 51 11.64 -17.02 5.39
N ALA A 52 10.51 -16.43 5.00
CA ALA A 52 9.20 -16.72 5.57
C ALA A 52 8.62 -18.07 5.11
N GLY A 53 9.25 -18.81 4.19
CA GLY A 53 8.74 -20.06 3.62
C GLY A 53 7.85 -19.88 2.38
N GLY A 54 7.75 -18.66 1.85
CA GLY A 54 7.10 -18.39 0.58
C GLY A 54 7.92 -18.91 -0.60
N ILE A 55 7.23 -19.33 -1.66
CA ILE A 55 7.83 -19.86 -2.88
C ILE A 55 7.72 -18.81 -3.97
N ILE A 56 8.85 -18.29 -4.45
CA ILE A 56 8.88 -17.32 -5.54
C ILE A 56 8.57 -18.05 -6.84
N GLN A 57 7.47 -17.69 -7.51
CA GLN A 57 7.00 -18.37 -8.72
C GLN A 57 6.16 -17.42 -9.58
N GLU A 58 6.47 -17.33 -10.89
CA GLU A 58 5.72 -16.49 -11.82
C GLU A 58 4.31 -17.04 -12.07
N ASP A 59 4.23 -18.33 -12.40
CA ASP A 59 2.95 -19.00 -12.58
C ASP A 59 2.27 -19.26 -11.23
N ILE A 60 1.07 -18.72 -11.06
CA ILE A 60 0.24 -18.91 -9.86
C ILE A 60 -1.06 -19.65 -10.16
N SER A 61 -1.17 -20.28 -11.33
CA SER A 61 -2.32 -21.06 -11.77
C SER A 61 -2.71 -22.16 -10.77
N GLN A 62 -1.76 -22.71 -10.01
CA GLN A 62 -2.03 -23.71 -8.97
C GLN A 62 -2.82 -23.15 -7.78
N ALA A 63 -2.79 -21.83 -7.54
CA ALA A 63 -3.43 -21.23 -6.39
C ALA A 63 -4.96 -21.36 -6.45
N CYS A 64 -5.58 -21.64 -5.31
CA CYS A 64 -7.05 -21.58 -5.17
C CYS A 64 -7.52 -20.20 -4.72
N LEU A 65 -6.68 -19.45 -3.99
CA LEU A 65 -6.92 -18.08 -3.57
C LEU A 65 -5.75 -17.19 -4.03
N ILE A 66 -6.06 -16.15 -4.79
CA ILE A 66 -5.11 -15.15 -5.26
C ILE A 66 -5.39 -13.82 -4.54
N VAL A 67 -4.40 -13.32 -3.80
CA VAL A 67 -4.53 -12.08 -3.03
C VAL A 67 -3.69 -10.96 -3.64
N GLY A 68 -4.25 -9.76 -3.63
CA GLY A 68 -3.59 -8.53 -4.07
C GLY A 68 -4.08 -7.34 -3.26
N VAL A 69 -3.37 -6.21 -3.29
CA VAL A 69 -3.88 -4.97 -2.68
C VAL A 69 -4.93 -4.33 -3.59
N LYS A 70 -4.64 -4.25 -4.89
CA LYS A 70 -5.51 -3.64 -5.90
C LYS A 70 -5.89 -4.66 -6.97
N ARG A 71 -6.89 -4.29 -7.77
CA ARG A 71 -7.35 -5.07 -8.94
C ARG A 71 -6.19 -5.39 -9.90
N PRO A 72 -6.17 -6.60 -10.49
CA PRO A 72 -5.31 -6.89 -11.63
C PRO A 72 -5.85 -6.22 -12.91
N PRO A 73 -5.02 -6.07 -13.95
CA PRO A 73 -5.49 -5.95 -15.33
C PRO A 73 -6.41 -7.13 -15.68
N GLU A 74 -7.48 -6.83 -16.41
CA GLU A 74 -8.57 -7.77 -16.73
C GLU A 74 -8.09 -8.98 -17.53
N ASP A 75 -7.13 -8.78 -18.43
CA ASP A 75 -6.46 -9.81 -19.23
C ASP A 75 -5.70 -10.83 -18.37
N LYS A 76 -5.27 -10.43 -17.17
CA LYS A 76 -4.50 -11.27 -16.24
C LYS A 76 -5.38 -11.99 -15.20
N LEU A 77 -6.69 -11.83 -15.27
CA LEU A 77 -7.61 -12.62 -14.45
C LEU A 77 -7.62 -14.07 -14.93
N ILE A 78 -7.35 -15.00 -14.00
CA ILE A 78 -7.36 -16.44 -14.23
C ILE A 78 -8.79 -16.94 -13.95
N PRO A 79 -9.46 -17.59 -14.93
CA PRO A 79 -10.81 -18.11 -14.73
C PRO A 79 -10.92 -19.17 -13.63
N ASN A 80 -12.12 -19.29 -13.04
CA ASN A 80 -12.46 -20.29 -12.03
C ASN A 80 -11.57 -20.23 -10.76
N LYS A 81 -11.19 -19.02 -10.34
CA LYS A 81 -10.37 -18.78 -9.15
C LYS A 81 -11.11 -17.97 -8.09
N ASN A 82 -10.60 -17.99 -6.86
CA ASN A 82 -10.99 -17.06 -5.82
C ASN A 82 -9.97 -15.93 -5.76
N TYR A 83 -10.44 -14.69 -5.72
CA TYR A 83 -9.60 -13.51 -5.57
C TYR A 83 -9.97 -12.71 -4.32
N ALA A 84 -8.98 -12.10 -3.68
CA ALA A 84 -9.22 -11.11 -2.63
C ALA A 84 -8.37 -9.85 -2.83
N PHE A 85 -9.04 -8.72 -3.04
CA PHE A 85 -8.45 -7.40 -3.24
C PHE A 85 -9.50 -6.29 -3.10
N PHE A 86 -9.08 -5.03 -3.07
CA PHE A 86 -10.00 -3.88 -3.18
C PHE A 86 -10.45 -3.72 -4.63
N SER A 87 -11.68 -4.13 -4.96
CA SER A 87 -12.17 -4.09 -6.35
C SER A 87 -12.68 -2.71 -6.76
N HIS A 88 -13.15 -1.90 -5.81
CA HIS A 88 -13.83 -0.62 -6.03
C HIS A 88 -15.10 -0.75 -6.91
N THR A 89 -15.72 -1.93 -6.94
CA THR A 89 -16.95 -2.19 -7.72
C THR A 89 -18.23 -1.91 -6.94
N ILE A 90 -18.19 -2.00 -5.61
CA ILE A 90 -19.39 -1.98 -4.76
C ILE A 90 -20.17 -0.65 -4.77
N LYS A 91 -19.55 0.43 -5.27
CA LYS A 91 -20.17 1.75 -5.43
C LYS A 91 -20.67 1.99 -6.86
N ALA A 92 -20.69 0.96 -7.70
CA ALA A 92 -21.11 1.03 -9.10
C ALA A 92 -20.42 2.16 -9.90
N GLN A 93 -19.13 2.39 -9.63
CA GLN A 93 -18.35 3.39 -10.36
C GLN A 93 -18.05 2.85 -11.76
N GLU A 94 -18.48 3.58 -12.79
CA GLU A 94 -18.42 3.17 -14.21
C GLU A 94 -17.03 2.63 -14.62
N ALA A 95 -15.95 3.31 -14.23
CA ALA A 95 -14.57 2.90 -14.51
C ALA A 95 -14.14 1.53 -13.92
N ASN A 96 -14.94 0.95 -13.02
CA ASN A 96 -14.68 -0.34 -12.39
C ASN A 96 -15.67 -1.43 -12.84
N MET A 97 -16.68 -1.13 -13.67
CA MET A 97 -17.71 -2.10 -14.04
C MET A 97 -17.22 -3.15 -15.05
N SER A 98 -16.33 -2.79 -15.98
CA SER A 98 -15.66 -3.75 -16.87
C SER A 98 -14.99 -4.89 -16.10
N LEU A 99 -14.35 -4.57 -14.97
CA LEU A 99 -13.73 -5.57 -14.10
C LEU A 99 -14.77 -6.52 -13.50
N LEU A 100 -15.93 -6.02 -13.11
CA LEU A 100 -16.99 -6.85 -12.55
C LEU A 100 -17.54 -7.80 -13.61
N ASP A 101 -17.75 -7.32 -14.84
CA ASP A 101 -18.19 -8.14 -15.97
C ASP A 101 -17.19 -9.27 -16.26
N GLU A 102 -15.90 -8.96 -16.24
CA GLU A 102 -14.82 -9.95 -16.42
C GLU A 102 -14.75 -10.96 -15.27
N ILE A 103 -14.98 -10.53 -14.03
CA ILE A 103 -15.04 -11.44 -12.87
C ILE A 103 -16.21 -12.42 -13.03
N LEU A 104 -17.37 -11.94 -13.46
CA LEU A 104 -18.55 -12.77 -13.68
C LEU A 104 -18.35 -13.73 -14.87
N SER A 105 -17.86 -13.21 -16.01
CA SER A 105 -17.65 -14.01 -17.24
C SER A 105 -16.65 -15.14 -17.02
N LYS A 106 -15.60 -14.89 -16.21
CA LYS A 106 -14.56 -15.86 -15.88
C LYS A 106 -14.91 -16.77 -14.71
N ASN A 107 -16.14 -16.70 -14.18
CA ASN A 107 -16.60 -17.47 -13.02
C ASN A 107 -15.64 -17.33 -11.82
N ILE A 108 -15.22 -16.09 -11.53
CA ILE A 108 -14.33 -15.77 -10.43
C ILE A 108 -15.15 -15.43 -9.19
N ARG A 109 -14.76 -16.00 -8.04
CA ARG A 109 -15.29 -15.58 -6.75
C ARG A 109 -14.45 -14.44 -6.18
N LEU A 110 -15.04 -13.27 -6.03
CA LEU A 110 -14.38 -12.10 -5.45
C LEU A 110 -14.69 -11.94 -3.96
N ILE A 111 -13.65 -11.83 -3.14
CA ILE A 111 -13.70 -11.45 -1.73
C ILE A 111 -13.21 -10.00 -1.64
N ASP A 112 -14.13 -9.04 -1.58
CA ASP A 112 -13.76 -7.62 -1.56
C ASP A 112 -13.38 -7.15 -0.15
N TYR A 113 -12.12 -6.71 -0.01
CA TYR A 113 -11.61 -6.13 1.24
C TYR A 113 -12.40 -4.92 1.72
N GLU A 114 -13.05 -4.17 0.82
CA GLU A 114 -13.85 -2.99 1.19
C GLU A 114 -15.05 -3.35 2.08
N LYS A 115 -15.57 -4.58 1.97
CA LYS A 115 -16.73 -5.06 2.73
C LYS A 115 -16.37 -6.02 3.87
N MET A 116 -15.09 -6.27 4.13
CA MET A 116 -14.67 -7.05 5.28
C MET A 116 -14.82 -6.26 6.58
N VAL A 117 -15.74 -6.70 7.44
CA VAL A 117 -16.03 -6.12 8.75
C VAL A 117 -15.97 -7.19 9.84
N ASP A 118 -15.70 -6.77 11.08
CA ASP A 118 -15.81 -7.64 12.26
C ASP A 118 -17.27 -7.79 12.72
N HIS A 119 -17.46 -8.52 13.81
CA HIS A 119 -18.78 -8.74 14.41
C HIS A 119 -19.46 -7.45 14.96
N ARG A 120 -18.73 -6.33 15.05
CA ARG A 120 -19.24 -5.01 15.44
C ARG A 120 -19.46 -4.09 14.24
N GLY A 121 -19.24 -4.58 13.02
CA GLY A 121 -19.35 -3.79 11.79
C GLY A 121 -18.13 -2.90 11.51
N VAL A 122 -17.04 -3.04 12.25
CA VAL A 122 -15.82 -2.26 12.05
C VAL A 122 -15.00 -2.90 10.94
N ARG A 123 -14.54 -2.08 9.98
CA ARG A 123 -13.68 -2.56 8.88
C ARG A 123 -12.37 -3.16 9.40
N VAL A 124 -12.11 -4.40 9.03
CA VAL A 124 -10.87 -5.11 9.43
C VAL A 124 -9.69 -4.84 8.49
N VAL A 125 -9.97 -4.42 7.25
CA VAL A 125 -8.93 -4.00 6.29
C VAL A 125 -9.12 -2.53 5.94
N ALA A 126 -8.28 -1.68 6.53
CA ALA A 126 -8.26 -0.25 6.28
C ALA A 126 -6.84 0.34 6.39
N PHE A 127 -6.59 1.40 5.62
CA PHE A 127 -5.30 2.10 5.58
C PHE A 127 -5.35 3.52 6.20
N GLY A 128 -6.47 3.89 6.84
CA GLY A 128 -6.78 5.27 7.21
C GLY A 128 -5.68 5.96 8.05
N LYS A 129 -5.16 5.28 9.08
CA LYS A 129 -4.10 5.83 9.93
C LYS A 129 -2.86 6.24 9.13
N TRP A 130 -2.37 5.36 8.26
CA TRP A 130 -1.17 5.63 7.46
C TRP A 130 -1.44 6.62 6.33
N ALA A 131 -2.67 6.69 5.81
CA ALA A 131 -3.06 7.73 4.86
C ALA A 131 -2.99 9.12 5.50
N GLY A 132 -3.45 9.27 6.75
CA GLY A 132 -3.34 10.52 7.50
C GLY A 132 -1.88 10.94 7.75
N VAL A 133 -1.05 9.99 8.20
CA VAL A 133 0.39 10.25 8.42
C VAL A 133 1.11 10.66 7.14
N ALA A 134 0.89 9.94 6.03
CA ALA A 134 1.47 10.28 4.74
C ALA A 134 0.96 11.64 4.22
N GLY A 135 -0.33 11.94 4.41
CA GLY A 135 -0.93 13.22 4.07
C GLY A 135 -0.30 14.38 4.84
N MET A 136 -0.13 14.24 6.16
CA MET A 136 0.57 15.21 7.00
C MET A 136 1.99 15.49 6.49
N ILE A 137 2.79 14.44 6.25
CA ILE A 137 4.16 14.59 5.73
C ILE A 137 4.16 15.34 4.39
N ASN A 138 3.24 14.99 3.47
CA ASN A 138 3.13 15.65 2.18
C ASN A 138 2.69 17.12 2.30
N ILE A 139 1.84 17.47 3.27
CA ILE A 139 1.47 18.86 3.56
C ILE A 139 2.69 19.64 4.05
N LEU A 140 3.46 19.08 5.00
CA LEU A 140 4.70 19.71 5.49
C LEU A 140 5.68 19.94 4.32
N HIS A 141 5.91 18.93 3.50
CA HIS A 141 6.72 19.06 2.27
C HIS A 141 6.20 20.16 1.34
N GLY A 142 4.88 20.18 1.07
CA GLY A 142 4.24 21.18 0.23
C GLY A 142 4.36 22.60 0.79
N MET A 143 4.31 22.77 2.11
CA MET A 143 4.59 24.05 2.76
C MET A 143 6.05 24.47 2.56
N GLY A 144 7.00 23.54 2.67
CA GLY A 144 8.41 23.81 2.36
C GLY A 144 8.61 24.36 0.94
N LEU A 145 8.00 23.72 -0.07
CA LEU A 145 8.04 24.20 -1.45
C LEU A 145 7.35 25.55 -1.63
N ARG A 146 6.19 25.74 -1.00
CA ARG A 146 5.43 27.00 -1.06
C ARG A 146 6.23 28.16 -0.47
N PHE A 147 6.81 27.98 0.71
CA PHE A 147 7.59 29.02 1.38
C PHE A 147 8.87 29.33 0.62
N LEU A 148 9.52 28.31 0.05
CA LEU A 148 10.66 28.52 -0.84
C LEU A 148 10.27 29.39 -2.05
N ALA A 149 9.12 29.13 -2.69
CA ALA A 149 8.63 29.94 -3.80
C ALA A 149 8.28 31.39 -3.40
N LEU A 150 7.97 31.63 -2.13
CA LEU A 150 7.76 32.96 -1.55
C LEU A 150 9.07 33.63 -1.09
N GLY A 151 10.23 33.00 -1.31
CA GLY A 151 11.54 33.53 -0.93
C GLY A 151 11.95 33.25 0.52
N HIS A 152 11.29 32.29 1.19
CA HIS A 152 11.58 31.94 2.58
C HIS A 152 12.31 30.60 2.69
N HIS A 153 13.38 30.59 3.47
CA HIS A 153 14.00 29.34 3.94
C HIS A 153 13.31 28.87 5.22
N THR A 154 12.78 27.65 5.22
CA THR A 154 12.05 27.10 6.38
C THR A 154 12.48 25.66 6.65
N PRO A 155 12.38 25.16 7.90
CA PRO A 155 12.72 23.78 8.25
C PRO A 155 11.95 22.73 7.44
N PHE A 156 10.76 23.08 6.95
CA PHE A 156 9.95 22.19 6.12
C PHE A 156 10.57 21.85 4.76
N MET A 157 11.55 22.63 4.28
CA MET A 157 12.25 22.36 3.01
C MET A 157 13.00 21.03 3.02
N HIS A 158 13.40 20.53 4.19
CA HIS A 158 14.14 19.29 4.33
C HIS A 158 13.23 18.06 4.43
N ILE A 159 11.92 18.26 4.55
CA ILE A 159 10.94 17.18 4.55
C ILE A 159 10.67 16.77 3.09
N GLY A 160 10.92 15.51 2.77
CA GLY A 160 10.58 14.92 1.48
C GLY A 160 9.12 14.43 1.44
N MET A 161 8.61 14.16 0.23
CA MET A 161 7.33 13.46 0.08
C MET A 161 7.35 12.10 0.80
N ALA A 162 6.21 11.69 1.35
CA ALA A 162 6.10 10.49 2.19
C ALA A 162 6.63 9.21 1.49
N HIS A 163 6.50 9.11 0.16
CA HIS A 163 6.95 7.95 -0.62
C HIS A 163 8.48 7.88 -0.80
N ASN A 164 9.21 8.95 -0.47
CA ASN A 164 10.68 8.98 -0.55
C ASN A 164 11.34 8.30 0.66
N TYR A 165 10.63 8.15 1.77
CA TYR A 165 11.16 7.49 2.96
C TYR A 165 11.10 5.97 2.81
N ARG A 166 12.22 5.30 3.14
CA ARG A 166 12.30 3.83 3.07
C ARG A 166 11.51 3.15 4.19
N ASN A 167 11.41 3.80 5.34
CA ASN A 167 10.69 3.30 6.51
C ASN A 167 10.14 4.46 7.34
N SER A 168 9.24 4.14 8.28
CA SER A 168 8.61 5.14 9.15
C SER A 168 9.59 5.87 10.05
N SER A 169 10.69 5.22 10.46
CA SER A 169 11.69 5.85 11.34
C SER A 169 12.38 7.03 10.66
N GLN A 170 12.71 6.90 9.37
CA GLN A 170 13.28 8.00 8.59
C GLN A 170 12.29 9.17 8.44
N ALA A 171 11.02 8.87 8.16
CA ALA A 171 9.98 9.89 8.07
C ALA A 171 9.78 10.62 9.40
N VAL A 172 9.76 9.88 10.52
CA VAL A 172 9.68 10.45 11.87
C VAL A 172 10.89 11.33 12.17
N GLN A 173 12.10 10.89 11.79
CA GLN A 173 13.31 11.68 12.02
C GLN A 173 13.25 13.01 11.27
N ALA A 174 12.87 13.02 9.99
CA ALA A 174 12.76 14.26 9.21
C ALA A 174 11.75 15.25 9.82
N VAL A 175 10.62 14.77 10.35
CA VAL A 175 9.65 15.62 11.05
C VAL A 175 10.19 16.13 12.38
N ARG A 176 10.97 15.30 13.11
CA ARG A 176 11.62 15.71 14.36
C ARG A 176 12.69 16.78 14.14
N ASP A 177 13.50 16.63 13.10
CA ASP A 177 14.55 17.60 12.75
C ASP A 177 13.92 18.95 12.43
N ALA A 178 12.86 18.97 11.61
CA ALA A 178 12.09 20.19 11.34
C ALA A 178 11.49 20.79 12.63
N GLY A 179 10.93 19.97 13.51
CA GLY A 179 10.40 20.42 14.80
C GLY A 179 11.47 21.03 15.72
N TYR A 180 12.69 20.47 15.72
CA TYR A 180 13.82 20.97 16.49
C TYR A 180 14.30 22.33 15.97
N GLU A 181 14.42 22.50 14.65
CA GLU A 181 14.76 23.80 14.06
C GLU A 181 13.69 24.86 14.38
N ILE A 182 12.41 24.49 14.36
CA ILE A 182 11.32 25.38 14.79
C ILE A 182 11.50 25.77 16.25
N SER A 183 11.85 24.84 17.15
CA SER A 183 12.04 25.16 18.58
C SER A 183 13.27 26.03 18.85
N LEU A 184 14.25 26.05 17.94
CA LEU A 184 15.38 26.97 17.96
C LEU A 184 15.04 28.37 17.39
N GLY A 185 13.80 28.58 16.92
CA GLY A 185 13.37 29.85 16.35
C GLY A 185 13.86 30.09 14.92
N LEU A 186 14.22 29.04 14.17
CA LEU A 186 14.71 29.14 12.79
C LEU A 186 13.58 29.35 11.75
N MET A 187 12.35 29.60 12.21
CA MET A 187 11.24 30.01 11.36
C MET A 187 11.27 31.52 11.10
N PRO A 188 11.24 31.97 9.82
CA PRO A 188 11.17 33.39 9.50
C PRO A 188 9.94 34.07 10.12
N LYS A 189 10.12 35.18 10.83
CA LYS A 189 8.98 35.94 11.42
C LYS A 189 8.00 36.48 10.36
N SER A 190 8.45 36.66 9.13
CA SER A 190 7.66 37.20 8.01
C SER A 190 6.50 36.30 7.58
N ILE A 191 6.54 35.00 7.89
CA ILE A 191 5.46 34.06 7.53
C ILE A 191 4.32 34.04 8.56
N GLY A 192 4.41 34.86 9.61
CA GLY A 192 3.44 34.93 10.70
C GLY A 192 3.53 33.73 11.67
N PRO A 193 2.63 33.67 12.66
CA PRO A 193 2.58 32.54 13.58
C PRO A 193 2.10 31.28 12.85
N LEU A 194 3.02 30.35 12.65
CA LEU A 194 2.76 28.92 12.37
C LEU A 194 2.97 28.06 13.63
N THR A 195 3.16 28.73 14.78
CA THR A 195 3.32 28.18 16.13
C THR A 195 1.98 27.94 16.79
#